data_AF-A0A958CYY6-F1
#
_entry.id   AF-A0A958CYY6-F1
#
_cell.length_a   1.000
_cell.length_b   1.000
_cell.length_c   1.000
_cell.angle_alpha   90.00
_cell.angle_beta   90.00
_cell.angle_gamma   90.00
#
_symmetry.space_group_name_H-M   'P 1'
#
loop_
_entity.id
_entity.type
_entity.pdbx_description
1 polymer ?
#
loop_
_entity_poly.entity_id
_entity_poly.type
_entity_poly.pdbx_seq_one_letter_code
_entity_poly.pdbx_strand_id
1 'polypeptide(L)'
;MNSLMEMYVLHLEATSIHYENDIPMPDNLDHWRPMVRHFAQHCNRFRADCWPRDAAALAMFQPYVETQSPPGASPVVVVGRLAPDLLEMILSDPFDADGAVKWFTLLLAIDDTIVMSSAHNGAEIFCGEVSDEELAWIQSILPQHVRLSTWSKEEMAQLPGDQPATDQRLDAACVSSEILEAVGAAFIEALVEILSPAGEAAPAD
;
A
#
# COMPACT_ATOMS: atom_id res chain seq x y z
N MET A 1 14.54 31.68 20.08
CA MET A 1 14.92 31.13 18.75
C MET A 1 14.09 29.88 18.57
N ASN A 2 13.14 29.87 17.64
CA ASN A 2 12.50 28.61 17.25
C ASN A 2 13.57 27.84 16.48
N SER A 3 14.18 26.85 17.12
CA SER A 3 14.92 25.83 16.38
C SER A 3 13.90 25.18 15.47
N LEU A 4 14.08 25.29 14.15
CA LEU A 4 13.36 24.43 13.23
C LEU A 4 13.76 23.01 13.61
N MET A 5 12.80 22.17 13.96
CA MET A 5 13.05 20.74 14.15
C MET A 5 13.56 20.19 12.82
N GLU A 6 14.66 19.44 12.85
CA GLU A 6 15.10 18.71 11.68
C GLU A 6 14.07 17.62 11.37
N MET A 7 13.79 17.47 10.07
CA MET A 7 12.87 16.48 9.56
C MET A 7 13.62 15.60 8.57
N TYR A 8 13.45 14.29 8.71
CA TYR A 8 14.16 13.28 7.95
C TYR A 8 13.28 12.62 6.91
N VAL A 9 13.90 12.17 5.84
CA VAL A 9 13.38 11.15 4.93
C VAL A 9 14.07 9.85 5.29
N LEU A 10 13.28 8.79 5.43
CA LEU A 10 13.77 7.46 5.75
C LEU A 10 13.58 6.52 4.56
N HIS A 11 14.53 5.61 4.39
CA HIS A 11 14.40 4.43 3.55
C HIS A 11 14.81 3.20 4.37
N LEU A 12 13.91 2.24 4.46
CA LEU A 12 14.10 0.96 5.09
C LEU A 12 14.10 -0.11 4.02
N GLU A 13 15.09 -0.99 4.05
CA GLU A 13 15.24 -2.09 3.09
C GLU A 13 15.49 -3.38 3.85
N ALA A 14 14.70 -4.41 3.58
CA ALA A 14 14.94 -5.75 4.10
C ALA A 14 16.26 -6.30 3.51
N THR A 15 17.18 -6.72 4.38
CA THR A 15 18.49 -7.25 3.96
C THR A 15 18.53 -8.78 3.95
N SER A 16 17.51 -9.43 4.50
CA SER A 16 17.36 -10.90 4.49
C SER A 16 16.09 -11.23 3.71
N ILE A 17 16.29 -11.76 2.51
CA ILE A 17 15.26 -12.04 1.53
C ILE A 17 15.48 -13.46 1.03
N HIS A 18 14.44 -14.29 1.09
CA HIS A 18 14.37 -15.54 0.35
C HIS A 18 13.45 -15.37 -0.87
N TYR A 19 13.41 -16.38 -1.75
CA TYR A 19 12.57 -16.34 -2.94
C TYR A 19 11.60 -17.51 -2.93
N GLU A 20 10.33 -17.21 -3.12
CA GLU A 20 9.27 -18.20 -3.34
C GLU A 20 8.64 -17.90 -4.70
N ASN A 21 8.69 -18.85 -5.64
CA ASN A 21 8.20 -18.67 -7.02
C ASN A 21 8.72 -17.40 -7.73
N ASP A 22 10.02 -17.11 -7.60
CA ASP A 22 10.70 -15.89 -8.12
C ASP A 22 10.22 -14.56 -7.51
N ILE A 23 9.42 -14.61 -6.45
CA ILE A 23 8.99 -13.43 -5.68
C ILE A 23 9.92 -13.26 -4.48
N PRO A 24 10.53 -12.08 -4.28
CA PRO A 24 11.35 -11.81 -3.10
C PRO A 24 10.48 -11.67 -1.85
N MET A 25 10.82 -12.43 -0.82
CA MET A 25 10.09 -12.52 0.44
C MET A 25 11.02 -12.11 1.58
N PRO A 26 10.74 -10.98 2.27
CA PRO A 26 11.49 -10.59 3.46
C PRO A 26 11.30 -11.62 4.58
N ASP A 27 12.39 -12.04 5.23
CA ASP A 27 12.34 -13.05 6.29
C ASP A 27 11.64 -12.56 7.57
N ASN A 28 11.59 -11.24 7.79
CA ASN A 28 10.96 -10.63 8.96
C ASN A 28 10.37 -9.25 8.61
N LEU A 29 9.07 -9.11 8.85
CA LEU A 29 8.30 -7.87 8.68
C LEU A 29 7.58 -7.44 9.97
N ASP A 30 8.11 -7.78 11.14
CA ASP A 30 7.48 -7.47 12.44
C ASP A 30 7.32 -5.95 12.66
N HIS A 31 8.21 -5.15 12.06
CA HIS A 31 8.17 -3.69 12.08
C HIS A 31 7.07 -3.11 11.18
N TRP A 32 6.55 -3.88 10.21
CA TRP A 32 5.64 -3.36 9.19
C TRP A 32 4.32 -2.85 9.77
N ARG A 33 3.66 -3.67 10.60
CA ARG A 33 2.37 -3.29 11.25
C ARG A 33 2.50 -2.06 12.15
N PRO A 34 3.47 -1.96 13.08
CA PRO A 34 3.60 -0.76 13.90
C PRO A 34 3.92 0.49 13.08
N MET A 35 4.72 0.38 12.01
CA MET A 35 4.99 1.50 11.11
C MET A 35 3.73 1.96 10.38
N VAL A 36 3.01 1.05 9.72
CA VAL A 36 1.75 1.39 9.02
C VAL A 36 0.76 2.02 9.98
N ARG A 37 0.61 1.46 11.18
CA ARG A 37 -0.28 2.01 12.20
C ARG A 37 0.11 3.43 12.62
N HIS A 38 1.41 3.70 12.80
CA HIS A 38 1.90 5.02 13.21
C HIS A 38 1.59 6.08 12.14
N PHE A 39 2.02 5.85 10.89
CA PHE A 39 1.83 6.82 9.82
C PHE A 39 0.37 6.97 9.38
N ALA A 40 -0.41 5.88 9.40
CA ALA A 40 -1.82 5.91 8.99
C ALA A 40 -2.71 6.79 9.89
N GLN A 41 -2.33 7.06 11.15
CA GLN A 41 -3.13 7.86 12.08
C GLN A 41 -3.41 9.29 11.60
N HIS A 42 -2.55 9.81 10.72
CA HIS A 42 -2.66 11.15 10.18
C HIS A 42 -3.13 11.16 8.72
N CYS A 43 -3.21 9.98 8.09
CA CYS A 43 -3.55 9.83 6.69
C CYS A 43 -5.07 9.77 6.47
N ASN A 44 -5.51 10.30 5.34
CA ASN A 44 -6.91 10.26 4.90
C ASN A 44 -7.08 9.65 3.50
N ARG A 45 -5.97 9.37 2.80
CA ARG A 45 -5.97 8.71 1.49
C ARG A 45 -5.00 7.53 1.44
N PHE A 46 -5.27 6.62 0.52
CA PHE A 46 -4.39 5.51 0.19
C PHE A 46 -4.25 5.34 -1.32
N ARG A 47 -3.15 4.72 -1.74
CA ARG A 47 -3.04 4.02 -3.02
C ARG A 47 -2.54 2.62 -2.77
N ALA A 48 -3.12 1.64 -3.46
CA ALA A 48 -2.62 0.26 -3.46
C ALA A 48 -2.38 -0.21 -4.89
N ASP A 49 -1.23 -0.83 -5.11
CA ASP A 49 -0.85 -1.46 -6.37
C ASP A 49 -0.91 -2.98 -6.15
N CYS A 50 -1.82 -3.65 -6.86
CA CYS A 50 -2.04 -5.09 -6.73
C CYS A 50 -1.78 -5.79 -8.06
N TRP A 51 -1.22 -7.00 -8.03
CA TRP A 51 -1.15 -7.80 -9.25
C TRP A 51 -2.57 -8.24 -9.66
N PRO A 52 -2.89 -8.28 -10.96
CA PRO A 52 -4.22 -8.71 -11.42
C PRO A 52 -4.65 -10.10 -10.92
N ARG A 53 -3.69 -10.98 -10.63
CA ARG A 53 -3.93 -12.33 -10.10
C ARG A 53 -4.39 -12.34 -8.63
N ASP A 54 -4.14 -11.27 -7.88
CA ASP A 54 -4.42 -11.18 -6.45
C ASP A 54 -5.83 -10.60 -6.21
N ALA A 55 -6.85 -11.29 -6.72
CA ALA A 55 -8.23 -10.80 -6.71
C ALA A 55 -8.76 -10.51 -5.28
N ALA A 56 -8.32 -11.25 -4.27
CA ALA A 56 -8.69 -11.02 -2.88
C ALA A 56 -8.13 -9.70 -2.33
N ALA A 57 -6.89 -9.34 -2.71
CA ALA A 57 -6.29 -8.06 -2.34
C ALA A 57 -7.08 -6.90 -2.96
N LEU A 58 -7.41 -7.00 -4.25
CA LEU A 58 -8.22 -5.98 -4.92
C LEU A 58 -9.61 -5.83 -4.30
N ALA A 59 -10.29 -6.94 -4.01
CA ALA A 59 -11.63 -6.94 -3.42
C ALA A 59 -11.69 -6.22 -2.06
N MET A 60 -10.61 -6.28 -1.27
CA MET A 60 -10.51 -5.55 0.01
C MET A 60 -10.62 -4.04 -0.17
N PHE A 61 -9.99 -3.49 -1.21
CA PHE A 61 -9.95 -2.04 -1.45
C PHE A 61 -11.19 -1.51 -2.15
N GLN A 62 -11.88 -2.32 -2.95
CA GLN A 62 -12.98 -1.89 -3.83
C GLN A 62 -14.03 -0.96 -3.19
N PRO A 63 -14.52 -1.21 -1.96
CA PRO A 63 -15.51 -0.33 -1.33
C PRO A 63 -15.02 1.11 -1.07
N TYR A 64 -13.71 1.34 -1.11
CA TYR A 64 -13.07 2.62 -0.76
C TYR A 64 -12.46 3.33 -1.97
N VAL A 65 -12.51 2.71 -3.16
CA VAL A 65 -11.88 3.22 -4.38
C VAL A 65 -12.62 4.44 -4.90
N GLU A 66 -11.88 5.51 -5.15
CA GLU A 66 -12.35 6.71 -5.85
C GLU A 66 -11.85 6.75 -7.30
N THR A 67 -10.69 6.16 -7.58
CA THR A 67 -10.12 6.04 -8.92
C THR A 67 -9.35 4.72 -9.07
N GLN A 68 -9.37 4.14 -10.26
CA GLN A 68 -8.66 2.92 -10.58
C GLN A 68 -8.03 3.01 -11.96
N SER A 69 -6.87 2.37 -12.13
CA SER A 69 -6.22 2.20 -13.43
C SER A 69 -7.16 1.57 -14.48
N PRO A 70 -6.95 1.83 -15.78
CA PRO A 70 -7.73 1.22 -16.85
C PRO A 70 -7.70 -0.32 -16.82
N PRO A 71 -8.74 -0.99 -17.37
CA PRO A 71 -8.73 -2.44 -17.55
C PRO A 71 -7.48 -2.91 -18.32
N GLY A 72 -6.86 -3.99 -17.84
CA GLY A 72 -5.63 -4.55 -18.43
C GLY A 72 -4.33 -3.94 -17.91
N ALA A 73 -4.39 -2.94 -17.02
CA ALA A 73 -3.21 -2.47 -16.30
C ALA A 73 -2.61 -3.57 -15.41
N SER A 74 -1.29 -3.59 -15.30
CA SER A 74 -0.54 -4.49 -14.43
C SER A 74 0.70 -3.76 -13.90
N PRO A 75 0.75 -3.41 -12.60
CA PRO A 75 -0.27 -3.68 -11.58
C PRO A 75 -1.59 -2.93 -11.81
N VAL A 76 -2.66 -3.42 -11.18
CA VAL A 76 -3.91 -2.67 -11.03
C VAL A 76 -3.68 -1.67 -9.89
N VAL A 77 -3.87 -0.39 -10.18
CA VAL A 77 -3.69 0.70 -9.22
C VAL A 77 -5.06 1.16 -8.76
N VAL A 78 -5.29 1.20 -7.45
CA VAL A 78 -6.49 1.76 -6.83
C VAL A 78 -6.11 2.88 -5.89
N VAL A 79 -6.87 3.97 -5.92
CA VAL A 79 -6.68 5.14 -5.05
C VAL A 79 -8.02 5.53 -4.45
N GLY A 80 -8.03 5.89 -3.17
CA GLY A 80 -9.26 6.25 -2.49
C GLY A 80 -9.05 6.80 -1.09
N ARG A 81 -10.13 6.82 -0.30
CA ARG A 81 -10.11 7.29 1.09
C ARG A 81 -9.63 6.19 2.03
N LEU A 82 -8.71 6.54 2.92
CA LEU A 82 -8.29 5.66 4.01
C LEU A 82 -9.31 5.78 5.14
N ALA A 83 -10.35 4.95 5.09
CA ALA A 83 -11.32 4.85 6.16
C ALA A 83 -10.78 4.00 7.34
N PRO A 84 -11.22 4.25 8.58
CA PRO A 84 -10.72 3.51 9.75
C PRO A 84 -10.93 1.99 9.67
N ASP A 85 -12.04 1.55 9.09
CA ASP A 85 -12.34 0.13 8.86
C ASP A 85 -11.43 -0.50 7.81
N LEU A 86 -11.09 0.23 6.73
CA LEU A 86 -10.06 -0.20 5.78
C LEU A 86 -8.70 -0.34 6.47
N LEU A 87 -8.32 0.61 7.31
CA LEU A 87 -7.06 0.54 8.06
C LEU A 87 -7.02 -0.69 8.98
N GLU A 88 -8.12 -1.00 9.68
CA GLU A 88 -8.19 -2.22 10.49
C GLU A 88 -8.12 -3.49 9.65
N MET A 89 -8.74 -3.53 8.47
CA MET A 89 -8.60 -4.66 7.54
C MET A 89 -7.15 -4.84 7.10
N ILE A 90 -6.51 -3.76 6.66
CA ILE A 90 -5.08 -3.70 6.34
C ILE A 90 -4.22 -4.24 7.49
N LEU A 91 -4.48 -3.79 8.71
CA LEU A 91 -3.65 -4.13 9.88
C LEU A 91 -3.96 -5.49 10.48
N SER A 92 -5.12 -6.09 10.20
CA SER A 92 -5.54 -7.37 10.76
C SER A 92 -4.87 -8.55 10.04
N ASP A 93 -4.82 -8.50 8.71
CA ASP A 93 -4.34 -9.61 7.87
C ASP A 93 -3.54 -9.10 6.64
N PRO A 94 -2.40 -8.41 6.86
CA PRO A 94 -1.55 -7.86 5.81
C PRO A 94 -0.71 -8.89 5.06
N PHE A 95 -0.44 -10.05 5.65
CA PHE A 95 0.54 -11.01 5.13
C PHE A 95 -0.14 -12.20 4.44
N ASP A 96 0.40 -12.61 3.30
CA ASP A 96 -0.04 -13.83 2.61
C ASP A 96 0.48 -15.10 3.30
N ALA A 97 0.23 -16.26 2.67
CA ALA A 97 0.63 -17.56 3.21
C ALA A 97 2.15 -17.74 3.31
N ASP A 98 2.91 -16.95 2.55
CA ASP A 98 4.36 -17.01 2.45
C ASP A 98 5.02 -15.90 3.30
N GLY A 99 4.22 -15.06 3.97
CA GLY A 99 4.65 -14.07 4.94
C GLY A 99 4.94 -12.68 4.37
N ALA A 100 4.73 -12.45 3.07
CA ALA A 100 4.92 -11.12 2.48
C ALA A 100 3.63 -10.31 2.48
N VAL A 101 3.74 -8.98 2.32
CA VAL A 101 2.57 -8.11 2.24
C VAL A 101 1.78 -8.46 0.98
N LYS A 102 0.47 -8.63 1.14
CA LYS A 102 -0.48 -9.08 0.08
C LYS A 102 -0.57 -8.17 -1.14
N TRP A 103 -0.03 -6.97 -1.07
CA TRP A 103 -0.07 -5.99 -2.14
C TRP A 103 1.35 -5.61 -2.51
N PHE A 104 1.56 -5.31 -3.78
CA PHE A 104 2.89 -4.98 -4.27
C PHE A 104 3.36 -3.65 -3.66
N THR A 105 2.48 -2.65 -3.63
CA THR A 105 2.74 -1.34 -3.01
C THR A 105 1.52 -0.85 -2.24
N LEU A 106 1.73 -0.29 -1.04
CA LEU A 106 0.78 0.56 -0.32
C LEU A 106 1.39 1.94 -0.08
N LEU A 107 0.66 2.98 -0.45
CA LEU A 107 0.98 4.37 -0.18
C LEU A 107 -0.07 4.96 0.74
N LEU A 108 0.38 5.67 1.77
CA LEU A 108 -0.45 6.40 2.71
C LEU A 108 -0.19 7.90 2.57
N ALA A 109 -1.25 8.69 2.58
CA ALA A 109 -1.13 10.13 2.33
C ALA A 109 -2.06 10.98 3.19
N ILE A 110 -1.60 12.22 3.42
CA ILE A 110 -2.40 13.33 3.93
C ILE A 110 -2.79 14.17 2.73
N ASP A 111 -4.08 14.19 2.45
CA ASP A 111 -4.62 14.66 1.17
C ASP A 111 -3.86 13.96 0.03
N ASP A 112 -3.17 14.72 -0.82
CA ASP A 112 -2.41 14.17 -1.95
C ASP A 112 -0.92 13.98 -1.65
N THR A 113 -0.44 14.30 -0.44
CA THR A 113 0.97 14.19 -0.07
C THR A 113 1.26 12.84 0.58
N ILE A 114 2.08 12.03 -0.08
CA ILE A 114 2.49 10.71 0.41
C ILE A 114 3.40 10.88 1.62
N VAL A 115 3.03 10.30 2.75
CA VAL A 115 3.87 10.30 3.97
C VAL A 115 4.57 8.97 4.19
N MET A 116 4.01 7.89 3.65
CA MET A 116 4.60 6.56 3.73
C MET A 116 4.36 5.77 2.44
N SER A 117 5.39 5.05 2.00
CA SER A 117 5.31 4.01 0.98
C SER A 117 5.80 2.70 1.56
N SER A 118 5.09 1.61 1.33
CA SER A 118 5.53 0.24 1.55
C SER A 118 5.50 -0.47 0.20
N ALA A 119 6.64 -0.71 -0.41
CA ALA A 119 6.79 -1.27 -1.74
C ALA A 119 7.37 -2.70 -1.71
N HIS A 120 7.38 -3.35 -2.87
CA HIS A 120 7.95 -4.68 -3.08
C HIS A 120 7.49 -5.70 -2.04
N ASN A 121 6.16 -5.78 -1.84
CA ASN A 121 5.54 -6.69 -0.88
C ASN A 121 6.04 -6.49 0.57
N GLY A 122 6.39 -5.24 0.92
CA GLY A 122 6.85 -4.84 2.25
C GLY A 122 8.36 -4.90 2.45
N ALA A 123 9.12 -5.32 1.43
CA ALA A 123 10.59 -5.36 1.50
C ALA A 123 11.22 -3.96 1.62
N GLU A 124 10.54 -2.94 1.12
CA GLU A 124 11.02 -1.55 1.16
C GLU A 124 9.97 -0.62 1.76
N ILE A 125 10.39 0.25 2.67
CA ILE A 125 9.53 1.30 3.23
C ILE A 125 10.22 2.66 3.09
N PHE A 126 9.47 3.65 2.61
CA PHE A 126 9.89 5.05 2.62
C PHE A 126 8.96 5.87 3.51
N CYS A 127 9.53 6.76 4.31
CA CYS A 127 8.78 7.69 5.16
C CYS A 127 9.29 9.11 4.94
N GLY A 128 8.36 10.03 4.71
CA GLY A 128 8.66 11.46 4.62
C GLY A 128 8.36 12.17 5.94
N GLU A 129 9.03 13.29 6.18
CA GLU A 129 8.75 14.20 7.30
C GLU A 129 8.79 13.51 8.68
N VAL A 130 9.87 12.78 8.96
CA VAL A 130 10.06 12.09 10.25
C VAL A 130 10.84 12.97 11.22
N SER A 131 10.31 13.16 12.43
CA SER A 131 11.00 13.88 13.52
C SER A 131 12.08 13.06 14.22
N ASP A 132 12.93 13.70 15.04
CA ASP A 132 13.90 13.01 15.90
C ASP A 132 13.27 11.94 16.81
N GLU A 133 12.11 12.24 17.39
CA GLU A 133 11.40 11.34 18.30
C GLU A 133 10.89 10.10 17.55
N GLU A 134 10.31 10.30 16.36
CA GLU A 134 9.85 9.22 15.51
C GLU A 134 11.01 8.38 14.96
N LEU A 135 12.12 9.01 14.60
CA LEU A 135 13.33 8.32 14.17
C LEU A 135 13.87 7.40 15.28
N ALA A 136 13.97 7.91 16.50
CA ALA A 136 14.40 7.12 17.65
C ALA A 136 13.44 5.96 17.94
N TRP A 137 12.13 6.19 17.83
CA TRP A 137 11.12 5.14 17.96
C TRP A 137 11.26 4.08 16.85
N ILE A 138 11.39 4.48 15.58
CA ILE A 138 11.58 3.56 14.44
C ILE A 138 12.82 2.70 14.69
N GLN A 139 13.96 3.29 15.01
CA GLN A 139 15.19 2.56 15.33
C GLN A 139 15.01 1.52 16.45
N SER A 140 14.12 1.79 17.42
CA SER A 140 13.86 0.86 18.53
C SER A 140 13.03 -0.37 18.13
N ILE A 141 12.27 -0.30 17.03
CA ILE A 141 11.40 -1.40 16.56
C ILE A 141 11.98 -2.15 15.35
N LEU A 142 13.07 -1.66 14.75
CA LEU A 142 13.66 -2.31 13.58
C LEU A 142 14.30 -3.65 13.93
N PRO A 143 14.02 -4.73 13.18
CA PRO A 143 14.74 -5.98 13.33
C PRO A 143 16.18 -5.83 12.80
N GLN A 144 17.06 -6.76 13.19
CA GLN A 144 18.47 -6.75 12.77
C GLN A 144 18.68 -6.88 11.25
N HIS A 145 17.66 -7.35 10.54
CA HIS A 145 17.70 -7.65 9.10
C HIS A 145 17.05 -6.56 8.24
N VAL A 146 16.97 -5.33 8.76
CA VAL A 146 16.50 -4.15 8.03
C VAL A 146 17.59 -3.11 8.07
N ARG A 147 17.95 -2.61 6.88
CA ARG A 147 18.83 -1.46 6.74
C ARG A 147 17.99 -0.19 6.82
N LEU A 148 18.38 0.73 7.68
CA LEU A 148 17.82 2.08 7.72
C LEU A 148 18.82 3.06 7.10
N SER A 149 18.34 3.83 6.13
CA SER A 149 19.03 4.99 5.58
C SER A 149 18.22 6.24 5.89
N THR A 150 18.89 7.32 6.26
CA THR A 150 18.26 8.57 6.70
C THR A 150 18.93 9.75 6.01
N TRP A 151 18.13 10.72 5.60
CA TRP A 151 18.61 11.96 4.99
C TRP A 151 17.79 13.13 5.50
N SER A 152 18.43 14.30 5.64
CA SER A 152 17.70 15.56 5.72
C SER A 152 17.02 15.88 4.38
N LYS A 153 16.00 16.75 4.40
CA LYS A 153 15.39 17.25 3.15
C LYS A 153 16.40 17.88 2.20
N GLU A 154 17.41 18.58 2.72
CA GLU A 154 18.46 19.22 1.93
C GLU A 154 19.38 18.20 1.26
N GLU A 155 19.75 17.13 1.96
CA GLU A 155 20.55 16.03 1.39
C GLU A 155 19.76 15.28 0.31
N MET A 156 18.47 15.00 0.55
CA MET A 156 17.60 14.34 -0.43
C MET A 156 17.47 15.13 -1.73
N ALA A 157 17.37 16.47 -1.65
CA ALA A 157 17.28 17.34 -2.82
C ALA A 157 18.56 17.32 -3.69
N GLN A 158 19.67 16.83 -3.16
CA GLN A 158 20.98 16.81 -3.82
C GLN A 158 21.37 15.42 -4.34
N LEU A 159 20.61 14.37 -4.02
CA LEU A 159 20.90 13.02 -4.49
C LEU A 159 20.66 12.90 -6.01
N PRO A 160 21.60 12.33 -6.79
CA PRO A 160 21.38 12.06 -8.20
C PRO A 160 20.44 10.83 -8.36
N GLY A 161 19.22 11.04 -8.87
CA GLY A 161 18.27 9.95 -9.15
C GLY A 161 16.80 10.38 -9.08
N ASP A 162 15.89 9.44 -9.30
CA ASP A 162 14.45 9.63 -9.03
C ASP A 162 14.25 9.85 -7.52
N GLN A 163 13.61 10.95 -7.15
CA GLN A 163 13.27 11.22 -5.74
C GLN A 163 12.28 10.16 -5.22
N PRO A 164 12.37 9.78 -3.93
CA PRO A 164 11.48 8.77 -3.35
C PRO A 164 10.02 9.21 -3.44
N ALA A 165 9.12 8.22 -3.44
CA ALA A 165 7.68 8.41 -3.65
C ALA A 165 7.01 9.37 -2.64
N THR A 166 7.67 9.72 -1.54
CA THR A 166 7.15 10.59 -0.47
C THR A 166 7.06 12.07 -0.86
N ASP A 167 7.77 12.52 -1.90
CA ASP A 167 7.60 13.87 -2.46
C ASP A 167 6.65 13.89 -3.68
N GLN A 168 6.06 12.74 -4.02
CA GLN A 168 5.12 12.61 -5.14
C GLN A 168 3.69 12.87 -4.67
N ARG A 169 2.86 13.41 -5.57
CA ARG A 169 1.42 13.47 -5.35
C ARG A 169 0.80 12.08 -5.58
N LEU A 170 -0.29 11.79 -4.88
CA LEU A 170 -1.17 10.67 -5.20
C LEU A 170 -1.85 10.89 -6.57
N ASP A 171 -1.08 10.74 -7.64
CA ASP A 171 -1.59 10.89 -8.99
C ASP A 171 -2.03 9.52 -9.51
N ALA A 172 -3.34 9.29 -9.50
CA ALA A 172 -3.96 8.30 -10.38
C ALA A 172 -4.19 8.98 -11.74
N ALA A 173 -3.30 8.80 -12.70
CA ALA A 173 -3.67 9.10 -14.07
C ALA A 173 -4.86 8.18 -14.46
N CYS A 174 -6.06 8.79 -14.57
CA CYS A 174 -7.39 8.23 -14.94
C CYS A 174 -8.09 7.42 -13.82
N VAL A 175 -9.38 7.59 -13.50
CA VAL A 175 -10.58 7.96 -14.30
C VAL A 175 -11.58 8.75 -13.41
N SER A 176 -12.34 9.72 -13.97
CA SER A 176 -13.38 10.47 -13.24
C SER A 176 -14.53 9.58 -12.76
N SER A 177 -15.18 10.00 -11.67
CA SER A 177 -16.29 9.33 -10.97
C SER A 177 -17.46 8.91 -11.87
N GLU A 178 -17.65 9.55 -13.02
CA GLU A 178 -18.69 9.21 -14.00
C GLU A 178 -18.51 7.82 -14.66
N ILE A 179 -17.29 7.25 -14.65
CA ILE A 179 -17.03 5.90 -15.19
C ILE A 179 -17.18 4.81 -14.12
N LEU A 180 -16.97 5.14 -12.84
CA LEU A 180 -17.19 4.20 -11.73
C LEU A 180 -18.67 3.80 -11.58
N GLU A 181 -19.60 4.70 -11.84
CA GLU A 181 -21.04 4.37 -11.81
C GLU A 181 -21.45 3.43 -12.97
N ALA A 182 -20.80 3.54 -14.13
CA ALA A 182 -21.06 2.66 -15.28
C ALA A 182 -20.43 1.26 -15.13
N VAL A 183 -19.26 1.16 -14.47
CA VAL A 183 -18.55 -0.11 -14.27
C VAL A 183 -19.07 -0.87 -13.04
N GLY A 184 -19.50 -0.17 -11.99
CA GLY A 184 -20.09 -0.77 -10.79
C GLY A 184 -21.37 -1.57 -11.06
N ALA A 185 -22.20 -1.12 -12.01
CA ALA A 185 -23.39 -1.86 -12.43
C ALA A 185 -23.06 -3.15 -13.20
N ALA A 186 -22.07 -3.10 -14.10
CA ALA A 186 -21.67 -4.25 -14.92
C ALA A 186 -20.90 -5.32 -14.12
N PHE A 187 -20.14 -4.92 -13.09
CA PHE A 187 -19.36 -5.85 -12.26
C PHE A 187 -20.23 -6.61 -11.25
N ILE A 188 -21.29 -5.99 -10.72
CA ILE A 188 -22.26 -6.67 -9.85
C ILE A 188 -23.08 -7.70 -10.64
N GLU A 189 -23.49 -7.41 -11.88
CA GLU A 189 -24.20 -8.38 -12.71
C GLU A 189 -23.32 -9.60 -13.06
N ALA A 190 -22.03 -9.39 -13.35
CA ALA A 190 -21.09 -10.48 -13.60
C ALA A 190 -20.81 -11.34 -12.35
N LEU A 191 -20.76 -10.73 -11.16
CA LEU A 191 -20.62 -11.47 -9.90
C LEU A 191 -21.89 -12.24 -9.52
N VAL A 192 -23.07 -11.73 -9.82
CA VAL A 192 -24.35 -12.44 -9.61
C VAL A 192 -24.46 -13.66 -10.54
N GLU A 193 -23.97 -13.58 -11.77
CA GLU A 193 -23.91 -14.72 -12.70
C GLU A 193 -22.92 -15.80 -12.24
N ILE A 194 -21.78 -15.40 -11.69
CA ILE A 194 -20.73 -16.32 -11.19
C ILE A 194 -21.13 -16.97 -9.86
N LEU A 195 -21.89 -16.27 -9.01
CA LEU A 195 -22.28 -16.73 -7.68
C LEU A 195 -23.69 -17.33 -7.60
N SER A 196 -24.43 -17.38 -8.71
CA SER A 196 -25.71 -18.09 -8.78
C SER A 196 -25.46 -19.61 -8.73
N PRO A 197 -26.00 -20.35 -7.76
CA PRO A 197 -25.83 -21.79 -7.71
C PRO A 197 -26.49 -22.39 -8.97
N ALA A 198 -25.72 -23.21 -9.70
CA ALA A 198 -26.20 -23.95 -10.86
C ALA A 198 -27.53 -24.63 -10.52
N GLY A 199 -28.58 -24.22 -11.22
CA GLY A 199 -29.94 -24.67 -10.99
C GLY A 199 -30.05 -26.20 -10.97
N GLU A 200 -30.82 -26.65 -9.98
CA GLU A 200 -31.24 -28.03 -9.78
C GLU A 200 -31.66 -28.71 -11.09
N ALA A 201 -31.01 -29.83 -11.40
CA ALA A 201 -31.54 -30.77 -12.37
C ALA A 201 -32.85 -31.35 -11.82
N ALA A 202 -33.96 -31.07 -12.50
CA ALA A 202 -35.25 -31.68 -12.22
C ALA A 202 -35.16 -33.22 -12.35
N PRO A 203 -35.89 -34.00 -11.53
CA PRO A 203 -35.92 -35.44 -11.64
C PRO A 203 -36.63 -35.87 -12.93
N ALA A 204 -36.04 -36.81 -13.66
CA ALA A 204 -36.65 -37.43 -14.82
C ALA A 204 -37.72 -38.43 -14.37
N ASP A 205 -38.94 -38.28 -14.91
CA ASP A 205 -40.03 -39.25 -14.87
C ASP A 205 -39.77 -40.47 -15.79
#